data_AF-A0A817QW58-F1
#
_entry.id   AF-A0A817QW58-F1
#
_cell.length_a   1.000
_cell.length_b   1.000
_cell.length_c   1.000
_cell.angle_alpha   90.00
_cell.angle_beta   90.00
_cell.angle_gamma   90.00
#
_symmetry.space_group_name_H-M   'P 1'
#
loop_
_entity.id
_entity.type
_entity.pdbx_description
1 polymer ?
#
loop_
_entity_poly.entity_id
_entity_poly.type
_entity_poly.pdbx_seq_one_letter_code
_entity_poly.pdbx_strand_id
1 'polypeptide(L)'
;QHTAVKIAPRYHNAPVIHVLDASKSVVVCGNLLNKDKKDDYVEDIAEEYNDIRDDYYANLKQIRSIPINDARKKRWISENERFKITKPTFLGTKTFNNIDVEKLIDYIDWKPFFDAMQIRGKYPNRGYPKLFDCKEVGAQARIVFDDAQKILSNIVTQKIFSIRAVIGFYPCRTSGDDILIYDPQDSTKQISTLFGLRQQTERDSNVYMCLSDFISSTTIDYIGLFALAVFNVEQEAQRLVQKETDDYSSIILKLLGDRLAEACAEYLHERVRQELWGYVPNENLSKKDLLSVKYQGIRPAAGYPTQPDHTEKLTLWKLLNAKESIGIDLTESLAMQPASAVSGLYMAHPESTYFAVGKINQDQVCDYADRKGMSVKEVEKWLSPILAYDVDSQQ
;
A
#
# COMPACT_ATOMS: atom_id res chain seq x y z
N GLN A 1 16.80 10.61 -6.83
CA GLN A 1 16.59 11.50 -5.65
C GLN A 1 16.90 10.84 -4.31
N HIS A 2 16.14 9.85 -3.82
CA HIS A 2 16.39 9.25 -2.48
C HIS A 2 17.85 8.81 -2.27
N THR A 3 18.42 8.07 -3.23
CA THR A 3 19.83 7.65 -3.17
C THR A 3 20.80 8.82 -3.07
N ALA A 4 20.64 9.85 -3.91
CA ALA A 4 21.49 11.04 -3.92
C ALA A 4 21.45 11.84 -2.61
N VAL A 5 20.28 11.92 -1.98
CA VAL A 5 20.03 12.73 -0.78
C VAL A 5 20.36 11.99 0.52
N LYS A 6 20.00 10.71 0.64
CA LYS A 6 20.03 9.98 1.91
C LYS A 6 21.03 8.81 1.97
N ILE A 7 21.38 8.20 0.83
CA ILE A 7 22.26 7.01 0.80
C ILE A 7 23.69 7.41 0.42
N ALA A 8 23.89 7.99 -0.76
CA ALA A 8 25.22 8.31 -1.29
C ALA A 8 26.09 9.14 -0.32
N PRO A 9 25.56 10.16 0.39
CA PRO A 9 26.37 10.93 1.34
C PRO A 9 26.93 10.13 2.53
N ARG A 10 26.41 8.92 2.78
CA ARG A 10 26.86 8.05 3.87
C ARG A 10 28.02 7.13 3.47
N TYR A 11 28.46 7.15 2.21
CA TYR A 11 29.54 6.32 1.69
C TYR A 11 30.64 7.21 1.09
N HIS A 12 31.72 7.44 1.84
CA HIS A 12 32.80 8.35 1.42
C HIS A 12 33.86 7.70 0.51
N ASN A 13 34.00 6.37 0.58
CA ASN A 13 35.11 5.64 -0.06
C ASN A 13 34.65 4.74 -1.22
N ALA A 14 33.39 4.84 -1.66
CA ALA A 14 32.84 4.00 -2.70
C ALA A 14 31.71 4.71 -3.46
N PRO A 15 31.58 4.49 -4.78
CA PRO A 15 30.46 5.02 -5.55
C PRO A 15 29.16 4.35 -5.13
N VAL A 16 28.09 5.14 -5.03
CA VAL A 16 26.73 4.66 -4.81
C VAL A 16 25.91 5.05 -6.03
N ILE A 17 25.37 4.07 -6.75
CA ILE A 17 24.65 4.31 -8.00
C ILE A 17 23.29 3.63 -7.95
N HIS A 18 22.23 4.43 -8.08
CA HIS A 18 20.87 3.98 -8.25
C HIS A 18 20.59 3.62 -9.71
N VAL A 19 20.00 2.45 -9.93
CA VAL A 19 19.63 1.97 -11.26
C VAL A 19 18.13 1.69 -11.30
N LEU A 20 17.46 2.18 -12.35
CA LEU A 20 16.00 2.16 -12.46
C LEU A 20 15.42 0.78 -12.77
N ASP A 21 16.14 -0.03 -13.55
CA ASP A 21 15.69 -1.33 -14.03
C ASP A 21 16.87 -2.23 -14.40
N ALA A 22 16.60 -3.53 -14.59
CA ALA A 22 17.62 -4.53 -14.87
C ALA A 22 18.37 -4.30 -16.19
N SER A 23 17.74 -3.68 -17.20
CA SER A 23 18.39 -3.41 -18.49
C SER A 23 19.48 -2.36 -18.35
N LYS A 24 19.23 -1.32 -17.54
CA LYS A 24 20.20 -0.26 -17.24
C LYS A 24 21.33 -0.78 -16.35
N SER A 25 21.09 -1.78 -15.51
CA SER A 25 22.12 -2.36 -14.64
C SER A 25 23.29 -2.93 -15.43
N VAL A 26 23.04 -3.51 -16.60
CA VAL A 26 24.11 -4.05 -17.48
C VAL A 26 25.06 -2.93 -17.93
N VAL A 27 24.51 -1.78 -18.34
CA VAL A 27 25.30 -0.63 -18.79
C VAL A 27 26.11 -0.04 -17.63
N VAL A 28 25.48 0.13 -16.47
CA VAL A 28 26.15 0.63 -15.26
C VAL A 28 27.31 -0.30 -14.86
N CYS A 29 27.07 -1.61 -14.76
CA CYS A 29 28.12 -2.57 -14.46
C CYS A 29 29.23 -2.56 -15.51
N GLY A 30 28.88 -2.43 -16.79
CA GLY A 30 29.85 -2.33 -17.89
C GLY A 30 30.77 -1.12 -17.75
N ASN A 31 30.22 0.06 -17.42
CA ASN A 31 31.03 1.26 -17.17
C ASN A 31 31.92 1.10 -15.93
N LEU A 32 31.39 0.54 -14.84
CA LEU A 32 32.15 0.36 -13.59
C LEU A 32 33.29 -0.66 -13.68
N LEU A 33 33.17 -1.66 -14.55
CA LEU A 33 34.20 -2.66 -14.79
C LEU A 33 35.24 -2.21 -15.84
N ASN A 34 34.94 -1.17 -16.61
CA ASN A 34 35.84 -0.63 -17.60
C ASN A 34 36.82 0.36 -16.97
N LYS A 35 38.11 -0.01 -16.92
CA LYS A 35 39.18 0.80 -16.30
C LYS A 35 39.32 2.20 -16.91
N ASP A 36 38.99 2.36 -18.19
CA ASP A 36 39.16 3.63 -18.91
C ASP A 36 37.95 4.56 -18.77
N LYS A 37 36.80 4.04 -18.29
CA LYS A 37 35.55 4.82 -18.17
C LYS A 37 35.05 4.96 -16.73
N LYS A 38 35.54 4.13 -15.83
CA LYS A 38 35.02 4.03 -14.47
C LYS A 38 35.10 5.36 -13.74
N ASP A 39 36.26 6.02 -13.78
CA ASP A 39 36.51 7.22 -12.98
C ASP A 39 35.64 8.38 -13.48
N ASP A 40 35.66 8.68 -14.79
CA ASP A 40 34.78 9.66 -15.43
C ASP A 40 33.29 9.40 -15.14
N TYR A 41 32.84 8.14 -15.27
CA TYR A 41 31.43 7.79 -15.03
C TYR A 41 31.03 7.97 -13.56
N VAL A 42 31.93 7.72 -12.62
CA VAL A 42 31.66 7.94 -11.19
C VAL A 42 31.60 9.43 -10.88
N GLU A 43 32.46 10.23 -11.50
CA GLU A 43 32.45 11.70 -11.36
C GLU A 43 31.15 12.30 -11.91
N ASP A 44 30.72 11.92 -13.11
CA ASP A 44 29.44 12.34 -13.71
C ASP A 44 28.25 12.08 -12.78
N ILE A 45 28.18 10.88 -12.19
CA ILE A 45 27.09 10.51 -11.27
C ILE A 45 27.16 11.30 -9.96
N ALA A 46 28.37 11.61 -9.48
CA ALA A 46 28.55 12.41 -8.28
C ALA A 46 28.07 13.85 -8.49
N GLU A 47 28.37 14.45 -9.65
CA GLU A 47 27.86 15.76 -10.05
C GLU A 47 26.32 15.76 -10.15
N GLU A 48 25.73 14.80 -10.88
CA GLU A 48 24.27 14.65 -10.97
C GLU A 48 23.63 14.54 -9.57
N TYR A 49 24.27 13.82 -8.64
CA TYR A 49 23.75 13.65 -7.29
C TYR A 49 23.87 14.91 -6.43
N ASN A 50 24.86 15.77 -6.69
CA ASN A 50 24.97 17.06 -6.03
C ASN A 50 23.84 17.98 -6.50
N ASP A 51 23.60 18.09 -7.81
CA ASP A 51 22.51 18.90 -8.37
C ASP A 51 21.15 18.46 -7.82
N ILE A 52 20.87 17.15 -7.84
CA ILE A 52 19.63 16.59 -7.29
C ILE A 52 19.45 16.92 -5.81
N ARG A 53 20.55 16.97 -5.04
CA ARG A 53 20.53 17.23 -3.60
C ARG A 53 20.27 18.71 -3.32
N ASP A 54 20.92 19.60 -4.06
CA ASP A 54 20.74 21.04 -3.94
C ASP A 54 19.31 21.43 -4.29
N ASP A 55 18.78 20.90 -5.40
CA ASP A 55 17.37 21.06 -5.80
C ASP A 55 16.41 20.54 -4.73
N TYR A 56 16.71 19.38 -4.14
CA TYR A 56 15.86 18.80 -3.10
C TYR A 56 15.75 19.72 -1.88
N TYR A 57 16.87 20.19 -1.34
CA TYR A 57 16.86 21.04 -0.14
C TYR A 57 16.34 22.46 -0.44
N ALA A 58 16.55 22.98 -1.65
CA ALA A 58 15.93 24.21 -2.09
C ALA A 58 14.40 24.10 -2.13
N ASN A 59 13.87 23.01 -2.70
CA ASN A 59 12.43 22.74 -2.75
C ASN A 59 11.84 22.48 -1.36
N LEU A 60 12.57 21.79 -0.47
CA LEU A 60 12.12 21.53 0.90
C LEU A 60 11.84 22.84 1.66
N LYS A 61 12.70 23.85 1.49
CA LYS A 61 12.54 25.19 2.10
C LYS A 61 11.36 25.99 1.54
N GLN A 62 10.88 25.66 0.34
CA GLN A 62 9.75 26.35 -0.30
C GLN A 62 8.40 25.75 0.09
N ILE A 63 8.36 24.57 0.71
CA ILE A 63 7.12 23.95 1.17
C ILE A 63 6.49 24.85 2.23
N ARG A 64 5.36 25.44 1.87
CA ARG A 64 4.52 26.16 2.81
C ARG A 64 3.56 25.18 3.46
N SER A 65 3.51 25.22 4.78
CA SER A 65 2.68 24.38 5.60
C SER A 65 2.11 25.18 6.75
N ILE A 66 0.99 24.71 7.29
CA ILE A 66 0.32 25.35 8.42
C ILE A 66 0.55 24.56 9.72
N PRO A 67 0.49 25.22 10.89
CA PRO A 67 0.55 24.53 12.17
C PRO A 67 -0.54 23.45 12.30
N ILE A 68 -0.24 22.33 12.96
CA ILE A 68 -1.16 21.19 13.08
C ILE A 68 -2.52 21.59 13.66
N ASN A 69 -2.54 22.50 14.63
CA ASN A 69 -3.78 22.99 15.23
C ASN A 69 -4.64 23.80 14.26
N ASP A 70 -4.03 24.51 13.31
CA ASP A 70 -4.77 25.23 12.28
C ASP A 70 -5.26 24.30 11.18
N ALA A 71 -4.50 23.25 10.85
CA ALA A 71 -4.95 22.18 9.96
C ALA A 71 -6.18 21.46 10.53
N ARG A 72 -6.18 21.16 11.84
CA ARG A 72 -7.33 20.54 12.55
C ARG A 72 -8.59 21.40 12.52
N LYS A 73 -8.47 22.73 12.64
CA LYS A 73 -9.60 23.66 12.49
C LYS A 73 -10.19 23.67 11.08
N LYS A 74 -9.36 23.36 10.09
CA LYS A 74 -9.69 23.30 8.66
C LYS A 74 -9.84 21.85 8.17
N ARG A 75 -10.25 20.95 9.06
CA ARG A 75 -10.52 19.54 8.71
C ARG A 75 -11.64 19.42 7.69
N TRP A 76 -11.68 18.28 7.01
CA TRP A 76 -12.84 17.93 6.21
C TRP A 76 -14.07 17.71 7.11
N ILE A 77 -15.23 18.15 6.66
CA ILE A 77 -16.51 17.97 7.34
C ILE A 77 -17.48 17.43 6.29
N SER A 78 -18.16 16.33 6.63
CA SER A 78 -19.18 15.73 5.79
C SER A 78 -20.28 16.73 5.45
N GLU A 79 -20.62 16.85 4.16
CA GLU A 79 -21.77 17.63 3.70
C GLU A 79 -23.05 16.78 3.73
N ASN A 80 -22.92 15.47 3.96
CA ASN A 80 -24.03 14.52 3.91
C ASN A 80 -24.73 14.35 5.27
N GLU A 81 -25.58 15.30 5.63
CA GLU A 81 -26.41 15.25 6.85
C GLU A 81 -27.34 14.02 6.93
N ARG A 82 -27.61 13.37 5.79
CA ARG A 82 -28.51 12.20 5.70
C ARG A 82 -27.77 10.87 5.77
N PHE A 83 -26.44 10.88 5.85
CA PHE A 83 -25.67 9.66 5.97
C PHE A 83 -26.07 8.91 7.24
N LYS A 84 -26.45 7.63 7.06
CA LYS A 84 -26.75 6.73 8.16
C LYS A 84 -25.63 5.73 8.29
N ILE A 85 -25.04 5.70 9.48
CA ILE A 85 -24.06 4.69 9.85
C ILE A 85 -24.72 3.31 9.81
N THR A 86 -24.20 2.43 8.97
CA THR A 86 -24.66 1.03 8.88
C THR A 86 -23.85 0.18 9.85
N LYS A 87 -24.54 -0.53 10.75
CA LYS A 87 -23.92 -1.53 11.60
C LYS A 87 -23.56 -2.77 10.77
N PRO A 88 -22.32 -3.28 10.82
CA PRO A 88 -21.93 -4.54 10.18
C PRO A 88 -22.78 -5.73 10.67
N THR A 89 -22.87 -6.77 9.84
CA THR A 89 -23.68 -7.97 10.18
C THR A 89 -23.13 -8.77 11.36
N PHE A 90 -21.85 -8.59 11.69
CA PHE A 90 -21.21 -9.14 12.89
C PHE A 90 -20.15 -8.16 13.41
N LEU A 91 -19.77 -8.29 14.68
CA LEU A 91 -18.64 -7.59 15.28
C LEU A 91 -17.61 -8.60 15.78
N GLY A 92 -16.34 -8.21 15.84
CA GLY A 92 -15.21 -9.11 16.05
C GLY A 92 -14.66 -9.66 14.75
N THR A 93 -13.94 -10.79 14.80
CA THR A 93 -13.20 -11.33 13.65
C THR A 93 -13.90 -12.51 12.98
N LYS A 94 -13.65 -12.68 11.69
CA LYS A 94 -14.07 -13.83 10.88
C LYS A 94 -12.94 -14.25 9.95
N THR A 95 -12.63 -15.54 9.98
CA THR A 95 -11.54 -16.13 9.19
C THR A 95 -12.06 -16.90 8.00
N PHE A 96 -11.35 -16.80 6.88
CA PHE A 96 -11.52 -17.56 5.65
C PHE A 96 -10.24 -18.37 5.42
N ASN A 97 -10.28 -19.66 5.72
CA ASN A 97 -9.09 -20.54 5.66
C ASN A 97 -8.82 -21.13 4.27
N ASN A 98 -9.75 -21.00 3.34
CA ASN A 98 -9.58 -21.49 1.97
C ASN A 98 -10.50 -20.72 1.02
N ILE A 99 -9.97 -19.65 0.42
CA ILE A 99 -10.63 -18.93 -0.67
C ILE A 99 -10.22 -19.58 -1.99
N ASP A 100 -11.20 -20.07 -2.75
CA ASP A 100 -10.92 -20.74 -4.02
C ASP A 100 -10.35 -19.75 -5.04
N VAL A 101 -9.21 -20.09 -5.64
CA VAL A 101 -8.52 -19.28 -6.65
C VAL A 101 -9.43 -18.95 -7.84
N GLU A 102 -10.28 -19.90 -8.24
CA GLU A 102 -11.22 -19.74 -9.35
C GLU A 102 -12.15 -18.52 -9.18
N LYS A 103 -12.58 -18.23 -7.95
CA LYS A 103 -13.44 -17.06 -7.66
C LYS A 103 -12.73 -15.73 -7.86
N LEU A 104 -11.39 -15.73 -7.90
CA LEU A 104 -10.57 -14.53 -7.95
C LEU A 104 -10.11 -14.19 -9.37
N ILE A 105 -10.20 -15.12 -10.32
CA ILE A 105 -9.67 -14.95 -11.69
C ILE A 105 -10.23 -13.68 -12.35
N ASP A 106 -11.54 -13.46 -12.22
CA ASP A 106 -12.22 -12.30 -12.80
C ASP A 106 -11.90 -10.96 -12.10
N TYR A 107 -11.26 -11.01 -10.93
CA TYR A 107 -10.84 -9.82 -10.16
C TYR A 107 -9.39 -9.42 -10.43
N ILE A 108 -8.65 -10.19 -11.23
CA ILE A 108 -7.24 -9.90 -11.51
C ILE A 108 -7.13 -8.64 -12.37
N ASP A 109 -6.45 -7.61 -11.82
CA ASP A 109 -5.88 -6.55 -12.63
C ASP A 109 -4.56 -7.02 -13.24
N TRP A 110 -4.59 -7.27 -14.55
CA TRP A 110 -3.44 -7.70 -15.34
C TRP A 110 -2.47 -6.58 -15.68
N LYS A 111 -2.84 -5.30 -15.50
CA LYS A 111 -1.93 -4.20 -15.85
C LYS A 111 -0.62 -4.27 -15.04
N PRO A 112 -0.61 -4.41 -13.69
CA PRO A 112 0.65 -4.50 -12.96
C PRO A 112 1.44 -5.78 -13.24
N PHE A 113 0.79 -6.86 -13.68
CA PHE A 113 1.48 -8.07 -14.14
C PHE A 113 2.35 -7.76 -15.37
N PHE A 114 1.80 -7.09 -16.38
CA PHE A 114 2.59 -6.69 -17.56
C PHE A 114 3.63 -5.62 -17.24
N ASP A 115 3.32 -4.68 -16.34
CA ASP A 115 4.29 -3.67 -15.90
C ASP A 115 5.50 -4.32 -15.22
N ALA A 116 5.29 -5.35 -14.40
CA ALA A 116 6.36 -6.12 -13.75
C ALA A 116 7.19 -6.93 -14.76
N MET A 117 6.55 -7.46 -15.79
CA MET A 117 7.22 -8.11 -16.94
C MET A 117 7.89 -7.12 -17.90
N GLN A 118 7.84 -5.80 -17.61
CA GLN A 118 8.37 -4.72 -18.47
C GLN A 118 7.75 -4.69 -19.88
N ILE A 119 6.53 -5.22 -20.06
CA ILE A 119 5.80 -5.20 -21.33
C ILE A 119 4.84 -4.02 -21.31
N ARG A 120 5.30 -2.88 -21.83
CA ARG A 120 4.54 -1.62 -21.82
C ARG A 120 4.14 -1.21 -23.23
N GLY A 121 2.83 -1.06 -23.45
CA GLY A 121 2.30 -0.55 -24.71
C GLY A 121 2.46 0.97 -24.82
N LYS A 122 2.29 1.50 -26.05
CA LYS A 122 2.21 2.95 -26.31
C LYS A 122 0.77 3.41 -26.43
N TYR A 123 0.52 4.71 -26.30
CA TYR A 123 -0.83 5.26 -26.52
C TYR A 123 -1.26 5.01 -27.97
N PRO A 124 -2.51 4.56 -28.23
CA PRO A 124 -3.64 4.37 -27.30
C PRO A 124 -3.73 2.99 -26.61
N ASN A 125 -2.79 2.09 -26.86
CA ASN A 125 -2.77 0.68 -26.44
C ASN A 125 -1.86 0.42 -25.21
N ARG A 126 -1.81 1.35 -24.24
CA ARG A 126 -0.83 1.28 -23.14
C ARG A 126 -1.04 0.13 -22.17
N GLY A 127 -2.29 -0.18 -21.86
CA GLY A 127 -2.66 -1.14 -20.81
C GLY A 127 -3.50 -2.29 -21.33
N TYR A 128 -3.53 -3.37 -20.56
CA TYR A 128 -4.43 -4.49 -20.81
C TYR A 128 -5.91 -4.04 -20.83
N PRO A 129 -6.77 -4.60 -21.71
CA PRO A 129 -6.46 -5.61 -22.73
C PRO A 129 -5.91 -5.05 -24.05
N LYS A 130 -6.00 -3.73 -24.27
CA LYS A 130 -5.56 -3.07 -25.52
C LYS A 130 -4.08 -3.26 -25.82
N LEU A 131 -3.28 -3.57 -24.79
CA LEU A 131 -1.86 -3.93 -24.92
C LEU A 131 -1.62 -4.99 -26.01
N PHE A 132 -2.54 -5.94 -26.18
CA PHE A 132 -2.43 -6.99 -27.18
C PHE A 132 -2.54 -6.53 -28.62
N ASP A 133 -3.04 -5.30 -28.84
CA ASP A 133 -3.15 -4.67 -30.15
C ASP A 133 -1.96 -3.73 -30.43
N CYS A 134 -0.98 -3.66 -29.52
CA CYS A 134 0.24 -2.90 -29.73
C CYS A 134 1.13 -3.60 -30.77
N LYS A 135 1.55 -2.89 -31.82
CA LYS A 135 2.37 -3.48 -32.90
C LYS A 135 3.73 -3.97 -32.40
N GLU A 136 4.35 -3.24 -31.48
CA GLU A 136 5.71 -3.52 -31.03
C GLU A 136 5.80 -4.64 -29.98
N VAL A 137 4.81 -4.73 -29.08
CA VAL A 137 4.88 -5.63 -27.90
C VAL A 137 3.67 -6.56 -27.75
N GLY A 138 2.64 -6.40 -28.58
CA GLY A 138 1.37 -7.12 -28.43
C GLY A 138 1.51 -8.63 -28.65
N ALA A 139 2.38 -9.07 -29.56
CA ALA A 139 2.65 -10.49 -29.78
C ALA A 139 3.29 -11.14 -28.54
N GLN A 140 4.30 -10.50 -27.96
CA GLN A 140 4.97 -10.96 -26.74
C GLN A 140 4.03 -10.91 -25.54
N ALA A 141 3.20 -9.86 -25.44
CA ALA A 141 2.18 -9.74 -24.41
C ALA A 141 1.20 -10.94 -24.44
N ARG A 142 0.77 -11.39 -25.63
CA ARG A 142 -0.09 -12.57 -25.78
C ARG A 142 0.62 -13.85 -25.34
N ILE A 143 1.87 -14.07 -25.74
CA ILE A 143 2.64 -15.25 -25.33
C ILE A 143 2.75 -15.34 -23.81
N VAL A 144 3.20 -14.25 -23.17
CA VAL A 144 3.35 -14.21 -21.71
C VAL A 144 2.01 -14.36 -20.99
N PHE A 145 0.94 -13.79 -21.54
CA PHE A 145 -0.40 -13.97 -21.01
C PHE A 145 -0.86 -15.42 -21.11
N ASP A 146 -0.70 -16.05 -22.27
CA ASP A 146 -1.12 -17.44 -22.50
C ASP A 146 -0.35 -18.40 -21.57
N ASP A 147 0.94 -18.15 -21.34
CA ASP A 147 1.73 -18.91 -20.37
C ASP A 147 1.25 -18.69 -18.94
N ALA A 148 0.96 -17.44 -18.56
CA ALA A 148 0.37 -17.13 -17.26
C ALA A 148 -0.99 -17.81 -17.07
N GLN A 149 -1.83 -17.89 -18.11
CA GLN A 149 -3.11 -18.60 -18.07
C GLN A 149 -2.91 -20.11 -17.87
N LYS A 150 -1.92 -20.73 -18.51
CA LYS A 150 -1.59 -22.15 -18.29
C LYS A 150 -1.15 -22.41 -16.85
N ILE A 151 -0.25 -21.57 -16.32
CA ILE A 151 0.24 -21.67 -14.93
C ILE A 151 -0.92 -21.44 -13.95
N LEU A 152 -1.78 -20.45 -14.20
CA LEU A 152 -2.96 -20.18 -13.38
C LEU A 152 -3.95 -21.35 -13.38
N SER A 153 -4.20 -21.96 -14.55
CA SER A 153 -5.01 -23.17 -14.67
C SER A 153 -4.44 -24.33 -13.86
N ASN A 154 -3.11 -24.48 -13.85
CA ASN A 154 -2.44 -25.48 -13.03
C ASN A 154 -2.58 -25.19 -11.52
N ILE A 155 -2.41 -23.92 -11.12
CA ILE A 155 -2.63 -23.47 -9.73
C ILE A 155 -4.03 -23.84 -9.23
N VAL A 156 -5.06 -23.62 -10.06
CA VAL A 156 -6.46 -23.97 -9.74
C VAL A 156 -6.63 -25.47 -9.66
N THR A 157 -6.21 -26.21 -10.70
CA THR A 157 -6.44 -27.65 -10.83
C THR A 157 -5.73 -28.45 -9.74
N GLN A 158 -4.47 -28.11 -9.45
CA GLN A 158 -3.65 -28.80 -8.45
C GLN A 158 -3.76 -28.18 -7.05
N LYS A 159 -4.51 -27.09 -6.89
CA LYS A 159 -4.67 -26.34 -5.62
C LYS A 159 -3.32 -25.96 -5.00
N ILE A 160 -2.41 -25.47 -5.83
CA ILE A 160 -1.02 -25.14 -5.44
C ILE A 160 -1.01 -24.07 -4.35
N PHE A 161 -1.83 -23.03 -4.53
CA PHE A 161 -1.93 -21.90 -3.61
C PHE A 161 -3.04 -22.09 -2.60
N SER A 162 -2.76 -21.71 -1.35
CA SER A 162 -3.76 -21.60 -0.29
C SER A 162 -3.96 -20.12 0.02
N ILE A 163 -5.17 -19.61 -0.19
CA ILE A 163 -5.50 -18.20 0.07
C ILE A 163 -6.29 -18.12 1.36
N ARG A 164 -5.74 -17.39 2.32
CA ARG A 164 -6.34 -17.21 3.65
C ARG A 164 -6.52 -15.73 3.94
N ALA A 165 -7.61 -15.42 4.63
CA ALA A 165 -7.92 -14.06 5.04
C ALA A 165 -8.58 -14.02 6.41
N VAL A 166 -8.37 -12.94 7.14
CA VAL A 166 -9.12 -12.59 8.33
C VAL A 166 -9.63 -11.17 8.15
N ILE A 167 -10.91 -10.97 8.46
CA ILE A 167 -11.51 -9.65 8.54
C ILE A 167 -12.04 -9.44 9.94
N GLY A 168 -12.20 -8.19 10.36
CA GLY A 168 -12.90 -7.86 11.58
C GLY A 168 -13.60 -6.54 11.51
N PHE A 169 -14.68 -6.40 12.27
CA PHE A 169 -15.43 -5.16 12.40
C PHE A 169 -15.54 -4.74 13.86
N TYR A 170 -15.29 -3.47 14.13
CA TYR A 170 -15.23 -2.95 15.49
C TYR A 170 -16.05 -1.67 15.60
N PRO A 171 -16.79 -1.47 16.71
CA PRO A 171 -17.31 -0.17 17.04
C PRO A 171 -16.16 0.82 17.22
N CYS A 172 -16.31 2.03 16.70
CA CYS A 172 -15.30 3.07 16.81
C CYS A 172 -15.91 4.46 16.92
N ARG A 173 -15.09 5.40 17.38
CA ARG A 173 -15.35 6.85 17.34
C ARG A 173 -14.05 7.57 17.10
N THR A 174 -14.13 8.84 16.71
CA THR A 174 -12.94 9.67 16.59
C THR A 174 -12.69 10.55 17.80
N SER A 175 -11.41 10.77 18.06
CA SER A 175 -10.90 11.76 19.00
C SER A 175 -9.77 12.50 18.31
N GLY A 176 -10.05 13.72 17.84
CA GLY A 176 -9.12 14.49 17.02
C GLY A 176 -8.75 13.76 15.72
N ASP A 177 -7.46 13.46 15.56
CA ASP A 177 -6.94 12.79 14.36
C ASP A 177 -6.97 11.26 14.46
N ASP A 178 -7.48 10.71 15.56
CA ASP A 178 -7.42 9.27 15.85
C ASP A 178 -8.78 8.59 15.83
N ILE A 179 -8.74 7.29 15.62
CA ILE A 179 -9.91 6.40 15.64
C ILE A 179 -9.77 5.48 16.85
N LEU A 180 -10.60 5.72 17.86
CA LEU A 180 -10.70 4.91 19.07
C LEU A 180 -11.49 3.64 18.75
N ILE A 181 -10.93 2.48 19.06
CA ILE A 181 -11.51 1.17 18.79
C ILE A 181 -12.06 0.59 20.09
N TYR A 182 -13.33 0.20 20.09
CA TYR A 182 -14.00 -0.36 21.26
C TYR A 182 -14.19 -1.88 21.15
N ASP A 183 -14.41 -2.50 22.32
CA ASP A 183 -14.68 -3.93 22.42
C ASP A 183 -15.97 -4.30 21.64
N PRO A 184 -15.94 -5.31 20.76
CA PRO A 184 -17.14 -5.80 20.07
C PRO A 184 -18.31 -6.18 20.98
N GLN A 185 -18.03 -6.58 22.23
CA GLN A 185 -19.02 -6.98 23.23
C GLN A 185 -19.42 -5.84 24.17
N ASP A 186 -18.60 -4.79 24.27
CA ASP A 186 -18.82 -3.63 25.14
C ASP A 186 -18.27 -2.34 24.51
N SER A 187 -19.16 -1.59 23.86
CA SER A 187 -18.83 -0.32 23.20
C SER A 187 -18.39 0.81 24.14
N THR A 188 -18.36 0.61 25.46
CA THR A 188 -17.82 1.58 26.42
C THR A 188 -16.35 1.37 26.73
N LYS A 189 -15.82 0.17 26.43
CA LYS A 189 -14.44 -0.21 26.71
C LYS A 189 -13.57 -0.03 25.49
N GLN A 190 -12.70 0.98 25.49
CA GLN A 190 -11.69 1.15 24.45
C GLN A 190 -10.62 0.05 24.58
N ILE A 191 -10.29 -0.61 23.46
CA ILE A 191 -9.32 -1.72 23.40
C ILE A 191 -8.07 -1.39 22.57
N SER A 192 -8.16 -0.40 21.68
CA SER A 192 -7.05 0.07 20.85
C SER A 192 -7.33 1.46 20.26
N THR A 193 -6.33 2.01 19.58
CA THR A 193 -6.41 3.24 18.80
C THR A 193 -5.71 3.04 17.46
N LEU A 194 -6.30 3.53 16.37
CA LEU A 194 -5.61 3.73 15.10
C LEU A 194 -5.25 5.22 14.98
N PHE A 195 -3.98 5.51 14.71
CA PHE A 195 -3.44 6.85 14.82
C PHE A 195 -3.37 7.55 13.47
N GLY A 196 -4.13 8.61 13.28
CA GLY A 196 -4.16 9.33 12.01
C GLY A 196 -3.08 10.41 11.89
N LEU A 197 -2.68 10.65 10.64
CA LEU A 197 -1.89 11.80 10.23
C LEU A 197 -2.76 12.72 9.36
N ARG A 198 -2.65 14.02 9.60
CA ARG A 198 -3.36 15.07 8.88
C ARG A 198 -2.44 15.72 7.84
N GLN A 199 -3.03 16.17 6.74
CA GLN A 199 -2.34 17.02 5.77
C GLN A 199 -1.91 18.35 6.41
N GLN A 200 -0.71 18.85 6.11
CA GLN A 200 -0.22 20.16 6.60
C GLN A 200 0.24 21.11 5.50
N THR A 201 0.55 20.63 4.30
CA THR A 201 0.97 21.49 3.17
C THR A 201 -0.18 22.40 2.71
N GLU A 202 0.11 23.71 2.58
CA GLU A 202 -0.81 24.71 2.05
C GLU A 202 -1.36 24.30 0.68
N ARG A 203 -2.64 24.63 0.44
CA ARG A 203 -3.41 24.16 -0.70
C ARG A 203 -4.62 25.05 -0.96
N ASP A 204 -5.05 25.10 -2.22
CA ASP A 204 -6.12 25.97 -2.68
C ASP A 204 -7.48 25.66 -2.02
N SER A 205 -7.79 24.39 -1.79
CA SER A 205 -9.06 23.99 -1.16
C SER A 205 -9.20 24.48 0.28
N ASN A 206 -8.09 24.83 0.94
CA ASN A 206 -8.03 25.17 2.36
C ASN A 206 -8.66 24.11 3.29
N VAL A 207 -8.77 22.85 2.84
CA VAL A 207 -9.27 21.69 3.60
C VAL A 207 -8.15 20.67 3.76
N TYR A 208 -7.89 20.25 5.00
CA TYR A 208 -6.76 19.40 5.37
C TYR A 208 -7.28 18.07 5.91
N MET A 209 -7.22 17.04 5.08
CA MET A 209 -7.82 15.73 5.38
C MET A 209 -6.97 14.92 6.36
N CYS A 210 -7.68 14.15 7.19
CA CYS A 210 -7.18 13.01 7.96
C CYS A 210 -8.16 11.84 7.79
N LEU A 211 -7.70 10.60 7.90
CA LEU A 211 -8.58 9.43 7.81
C LEU A 211 -9.68 9.46 8.88
N SER A 212 -9.38 9.98 10.08
CA SER A 212 -10.38 10.11 11.15
C SER A 212 -11.56 10.99 10.76
N ASP A 213 -11.42 11.90 9.80
CA ASP A 213 -12.51 12.81 9.41
C ASP A 213 -13.72 12.05 8.82
N PHE A 214 -13.53 10.81 8.35
CA PHE A 214 -14.58 9.95 7.79
C PHE A 214 -15.31 9.06 8.83
N ILE A 215 -15.05 9.25 10.13
CA ILE A 215 -15.66 8.47 11.21
C ILE A 215 -16.32 9.41 12.22
N SER A 216 -17.50 9.04 12.71
CA SER A 216 -18.25 9.86 13.67
C SER A 216 -17.52 10.07 15.00
N SER A 217 -17.60 11.29 15.53
CA SER A 217 -17.11 11.64 16.88
C SER A 217 -18.20 11.57 17.95
N THR A 218 -19.49 11.63 17.55
CA THR A 218 -20.63 11.80 18.47
C THR A 218 -21.45 10.52 18.64
N THR A 219 -21.56 9.73 17.58
CA THR A 219 -22.29 8.46 17.54
C THR A 219 -21.33 7.29 17.36
N ILE A 220 -21.74 6.09 17.76
CA ILE A 220 -20.93 4.89 17.46
C ILE A 220 -20.94 4.69 15.94
N ASP A 221 -19.75 4.67 15.37
CA ASP A 221 -19.48 4.28 14.00
C ASP A 221 -18.78 2.92 13.98
N TYR A 222 -18.40 2.45 12.79
CA TYR A 222 -17.71 1.17 12.62
C TYR A 222 -16.53 1.31 11.68
N ILE A 223 -15.51 0.52 11.96
CA ILE A 223 -14.36 0.36 11.09
C ILE A 223 -14.12 -1.12 10.86
N GLY A 224 -13.79 -1.46 9.61
CA GLY A 224 -13.32 -2.80 9.28
C GLY A 224 -11.80 -2.85 9.22
N LEU A 225 -11.24 -4.02 9.46
CA LEU A 225 -9.84 -4.32 9.21
C LEU A 225 -9.76 -5.64 8.45
N PHE A 226 -8.71 -5.82 7.65
CA PHE A 226 -8.43 -7.08 7.00
C PHE A 226 -6.94 -7.36 6.88
N ALA A 227 -6.61 -8.64 6.84
CA ALA A 227 -5.31 -9.16 6.41
C ALA A 227 -5.54 -10.44 5.60
N LEU A 228 -4.85 -10.59 4.49
CA LEU A 228 -4.91 -11.77 3.64
C LEU A 228 -3.55 -12.10 3.06
N ALA A 229 -3.35 -13.35 2.70
CA ALA A 229 -2.13 -13.85 2.11
C ALA A 229 -2.37 -15.04 1.19
N VAL A 230 -1.55 -15.14 0.14
CA VAL A 230 -1.42 -16.30 -0.73
C VAL A 230 -0.21 -17.09 -0.27
N PHE A 231 -0.45 -18.31 0.22
CA PHE A 231 0.58 -19.20 0.73
C PHE A 231 1.10 -20.13 -0.37
N ASN A 232 2.29 -20.70 -0.13
CA ASN A 232 3.03 -21.61 -1.01
C ASN A 232 3.66 -20.98 -2.27
N VAL A 233 3.44 -19.69 -2.53
CA VAL A 233 4.02 -18.98 -3.70
C VAL A 233 5.54 -19.14 -3.75
N GLU A 234 6.25 -18.78 -2.68
CA GLU A 234 7.71 -18.81 -2.66
C GLU A 234 8.26 -20.25 -2.69
N GLN A 235 7.61 -21.18 -2.00
CA GLN A 235 8.01 -22.59 -1.97
C GLN A 235 7.93 -23.21 -3.37
N GLU A 236 6.84 -22.94 -4.10
CA GLU A 236 6.65 -23.48 -5.45
C GLU A 236 7.56 -22.79 -6.47
N ALA A 237 7.77 -21.48 -6.34
CA ALA A 237 8.72 -20.77 -7.20
C ALA A 237 10.16 -21.29 -7.01
N GLN A 238 10.59 -21.54 -5.78
CA GLN A 238 11.88 -22.15 -5.49
C GLN A 238 11.97 -23.57 -6.05
N ARG A 239 10.88 -24.34 -6.02
CA ARG A 239 10.82 -25.69 -6.61
C ARG A 239 11.12 -25.62 -8.12
N LEU A 240 10.50 -24.69 -8.85
CA LEU A 240 10.73 -24.49 -10.29
C LEU A 240 12.19 -24.13 -10.59
N VAL A 241 12.78 -23.19 -9.85
CA VAL A 241 14.19 -22.80 -10.07
C VAL A 241 15.14 -23.95 -9.76
N GLN A 242 15.01 -24.57 -8.58
CA GLN A 242 16.00 -25.54 -8.09
C GLN A 242 15.90 -26.91 -8.77
N LYS A 243 14.69 -27.35 -9.12
CA LYS A 243 14.48 -28.70 -9.68
C LYS A 243 14.33 -28.71 -11.19
N GLU A 244 13.80 -27.64 -11.77
CA GLU A 244 13.47 -27.57 -13.20
C GLU A 244 14.34 -26.55 -13.95
N THR A 245 15.14 -25.74 -13.24
CA THR A 245 15.93 -24.64 -13.82
C THR A 245 15.05 -23.67 -14.63
N ASP A 246 13.81 -23.48 -14.16
CA ASP A 246 12.80 -22.65 -14.83
C ASP A 246 12.59 -21.32 -14.08
N ASP A 247 13.50 -20.38 -14.32
CA ASP A 247 13.42 -19.02 -13.76
C ASP A 247 12.20 -18.25 -14.29
N TYR A 248 11.81 -18.48 -15.55
CA TYR A 248 10.70 -17.77 -16.19
C TYR A 248 9.36 -18.11 -15.54
N SER A 249 9.05 -19.41 -15.41
CA SER A 249 7.81 -19.84 -14.76
C SER A 249 7.80 -19.49 -13.27
N SER A 250 8.96 -19.51 -12.60
CA SER A 250 9.10 -19.02 -11.22
C SER A 250 8.70 -17.54 -11.09
N ILE A 251 9.17 -16.67 -12.00
CA ILE A 251 8.80 -15.25 -12.02
C ILE A 251 7.29 -15.10 -12.25
N ILE A 252 6.73 -15.77 -13.27
CA ILE A 252 5.29 -15.70 -13.55
C ILE A 252 4.47 -16.19 -12.35
N LEU A 253 4.88 -17.28 -11.71
CA LEU A 253 4.20 -17.85 -10.56
C LEU A 253 4.19 -16.87 -9.37
N LYS A 254 5.31 -16.18 -9.09
CA LYS A 254 5.36 -15.13 -8.06
C LYS A 254 4.44 -13.96 -8.40
N LEU A 255 4.46 -13.48 -9.65
CA LEU A 255 3.59 -12.40 -10.10
C LEU A 255 2.11 -12.78 -10.02
N LEU A 256 1.75 -14.03 -10.36
CA LEU A 256 0.38 -14.55 -10.19
C LEU A 256 -0.02 -14.61 -8.72
N GLY A 257 0.89 -14.98 -7.81
CA GLY A 257 0.67 -14.88 -6.36
C GLY A 257 0.26 -13.48 -5.93
N ASP A 258 1.01 -12.46 -6.37
CA ASP A 258 0.71 -11.06 -6.06
C ASP A 258 -0.61 -10.60 -6.69
N ARG A 259 -0.88 -11.00 -7.94
CA ARG A 259 -2.16 -10.70 -8.60
C ARG A 259 -3.34 -11.32 -7.86
N LEU A 260 -3.21 -12.55 -7.37
CA LEU A 260 -4.25 -13.23 -6.60
C LEU A 260 -4.44 -12.61 -5.21
N ALA A 261 -3.40 -12.09 -4.58
CA ALA A 261 -3.52 -11.35 -3.33
C ALA A 261 -4.38 -10.09 -3.51
N GLU A 262 -4.08 -9.28 -4.54
CA GLU A 262 -4.86 -8.08 -4.87
C GLU A 262 -6.29 -8.39 -5.32
N ALA A 263 -6.47 -9.42 -6.15
CA ALA A 263 -7.77 -9.92 -6.57
C ALA A 263 -8.61 -10.38 -5.35
N CYS A 264 -7.98 -11.03 -4.38
CA CYS A 264 -8.63 -11.40 -3.12
C CYS A 264 -9.05 -10.18 -2.30
N ALA A 265 -8.21 -9.13 -2.25
CA ALA A 265 -8.56 -7.88 -1.57
C ALA A 265 -9.79 -7.22 -2.20
N GLU A 266 -9.88 -7.18 -3.53
CA GLU A 266 -11.04 -6.65 -4.25
C GLU A 266 -12.30 -7.51 -4.04
N TYR A 267 -12.17 -8.83 -4.16
CA TYR A 267 -13.25 -9.80 -3.91
C TYR A 267 -13.81 -9.68 -2.49
N LEU A 268 -12.94 -9.65 -1.48
CA LEU A 268 -13.38 -9.47 -0.09
C LEU A 268 -13.97 -8.09 0.14
N HIS A 269 -13.41 -7.03 -0.46
CA HIS A 269 -13.98 -5.70 -0.32
C HIS A 269 -15.40 -5.63 -0.88
N GLU A 270 -15.66 -6.18 -2.07
CA GLU A 270 -17.01 -6.27 -2.64
C GLU A 270 -17.98 -6.99 -1.69
N ARG A 271 -17.57 -8.15 -1.16
CA ARG A 271 -18.38 -8.88 -0.17
C ARG A 271 -18.57 -8.13 1.13
N VAL A 272 -17.61 -7.34 1.57
CA VAL A 272 -17.75 -6.46 2.73
C VAL A 272 -18.85 -5.44 2.48
N ARG A 273 -18.83 -4.76 1.33
CA ARG A 273 -19.84 -3.74 1.00
C ARG A 273 -21.25 -4.33 0.89
N GLN A 274 -21.38 -5.48 0.25
CA GLN A 274 -22.67 -6.09 -0.08
C GLN A 274 -23.24 -6.97 1.04
N GLU A 275 -22.40 -7.81 1.66
CA GLU A 275 -22.86 -8.91 2.53
C GLU A 275 -22.40 -8.76 3.98
N LEU A 276 -21.09 -8.54 4.21
CA LEU A 276 -20.50 -8.72 5.54
C LEU A 276 -20.65 -7.48 6.42
N TRP A 277 -20.41 -6.30 5.85
CA TRP A 277 -20.83 -5.02 6.46
C TRP A 277 -22.21 -4.64 5.95
N GLY A 278 -22.44 -4.76 4.64
CA GLY A 278 -23.79 -4.65 4.06
C GLY A 278 -24.31 -3.22 3.96
N TYR A 279 -23.43 -2.23 3.78
CA TYR A 279 -23.84 -0.84 3.57
C TYR A 279 -24.23 -0.50 2.13
N VAL A 280 -23.93 -1.37 1.16
CA VAL A 280 -24.44 -1.28 -0.23
C VAL A 280 -24.90 -2.67 -0.73
N PRO A 281 -26.00 -3.23 -0.19
CA PRO A 281 -26.40 -4.61 -0.48
C PRO A 281 -26.84 -4.86 -1.93
N ASN A 282 -27.27 -3.82 -2.64
CA ASN A 282 -27.74 -3.90 -4.03
C ASN A 282 -26.70 -3.35 -5.02
N GLU A 283 -25.41 -3.33 -4.65
CA GLU A 283 -24.34 -2.91 -5.56
C GLU A 283 -24.26 -3.84 -6.76
N ASN A 284 -24.19 -3.27 -7.97
CA ASN A 284 -24.05 -4.01 -9.21
C ASN A 284 -23.01 -3.32 -10.10
N LEU A 285 -21.74 -3.57 -9.81
CA LEU A 285 -20.60 -2.99 -10.52
C LEU A 285 -19.90 -4.04 -11.38
N SER A 286 -19.48 -3.63 -12.58
CA SER A 286 -18.58 -4.48 -13.37
C SER A 286 -17.20 -4.56 -12.71
N LYS A 287 -16.41 -5.61 -12.99
CA LYS A 287 -15.03 -5.72 -12.47
C LYS A 287 -14.15 -4.54 -12.88
N LYS A 288 -14.38 -3.98 -14.07
CA LYS A 288 -13.74 -2.74 -14.51
C LYS A 288 -14.10 -1.54 -13.63
N ASP A 289 -15.36 -1.43 -13.22
CA ASP A 289 -15.81 -0.35 -12.33
C ASP A 289 -15.25 -0.52 -10.91
N LEU A 290 -15.09 -1.75 -10.43
CA LEU A 290 -14.39 -2.06 -9.17
C LEU A 290 -12.93 -1.59 -9.22
N LEU A 291 -12.19 -1.97 -10.27
CA LEU A 291 -10.80 -1.55 -10.48
C LEU A 291 -10.66 -0.02 -10.66
N SER A 292 -11.74 0.64 -11.08
CA SER A 292 -11.81 2.10 -11.19
C SER A 292 -12.32 2.78 -9.90
N VAL A 293 -12.49 2.02 -8.81
CA VAL A 293 -12.91 2.51 -7.48
C VAL A 293 -14.24 3.27 -7.54
N LYS A 294 -15.21 2.78 -8.33
CA LYS A 294 -16.54 3.41 -8.47
C LYS A 294 -17.55 2.98 -7.39
N TYR A 295 -17.10 2.27 -6.37
CA TYR A 295 -17.92 1.86 -5.24
C TYR A 295 -17.89 2.89 -4.11
N GLN A 296 -18.85 2.77 -3.19
CA GLN A 296 -18.86 3.52 -1.94
C GLN A 296 -17.80 2.99 -0.97
N GLY A 297 -17.11 3.87 -0.27
CA GLY A 297 -16.14 3.51 0.76
C GLY A 297 -14.73 3.23 0.23
N ILE A 298 -13.77 3.13 1.14
CA ILE A 298 -12.34 2.93 0.81
C ILE A 298 -11.72 1.85 1.69
N ARG A 299 -10.55 1.35 1.26
CA ARG A 299 -9.77 0.34 1.99
C ARG A 299 -8.30 0.71 2.20
N PRO A 300 -8.00 1.83 2.88
CA PRO A 300 -6.63 2.34 3.01
C PRO A 300 -5.74 1.36 3.76
N ALA A 301 -4.50 1.23 3.30
CA ALA A 301 -3.50 0.34 3.85
C ALA A 301 -2.33 1.14 4.47
N ALA A 302 -1.81 0.65 5.59
CA ALA A 302 -0.67 1.27 6.26
C ALA A 302 0.62 1.13 5.44
N GLY A 303 1.26 2.26 5.15
CA GLY A 303 2.36 2.43 4.21
C GLY A 303 1.98 3.16 2.91
N TYR A 304 0.69 3.26 2.60
CA TYR A 304 0.23 4.03 1.44
C TYR A 304 0.17 5.52 1.77
N PRO A 305 0.13 6.42 0.77
CA PRO A 305 0.14 7.86 1.00
C PRO A 305 -0.95 8.39 1.94
N THR A 306 -2.09 7.71 2.05
CA THR A 306 -3.20 8.08 2.95
C THR A 306 -2.93 7.76 4.41
N GLN A 307 -2.10 6.73 4.67
CA GLN A 307 -1.61 6.40 6.00
C GLN A 307 -0.16 5.87 5.87
N PRO A 308 0.85 6.76 5.81
CA PRO A 308 2.22 6.36 5.49
C PRO A 308 2.94 5.66 6.65
N ASP A 309 2.41 5.71 7.88
CA ASP A 309 2.99 5.00 9.00
C ASP A 309 2.75 3.47 8.89
N HIS A 310 3.82 2.72 8.63
CA HIS A 310 3.76 1.26 8.60
C HIS A 310 3.47 0.61 9.95
N THR A 311 3.79 1.29 11.07
CA THR A 311 3.63 0.72 12.43
C THR A 311 2.18 0.50 12.82
N GLU A 312 1.23 1.14 12.13
CA GLU A 312 -0.21 0.86 12.29
C GLU A 312 -0.57 -0.61 11.97
N LYS A 313 0.25 -1.32 11.17
CA LYS A 313 0.09 -2.77 10.97
C LYS A 313 0.16 -3.57 12.28
N LEU A 314 0.92 -3.11 13.28
CA LEU A 314 0.98 -3.76 14.58
C LEU A 314 -0.39 -3.76 15.27
N THR A 315 -1.12 -2.64 15.17
CA THR A 315 -2.50 -2.53 15.67
C THR A 315 -3.44 -3.47 14.90
N LEU A 316 -3.33 -3.51 13.57
CA LEU A 316 -4.11 -4.45 12.74
C LEU A 316 -3.86 -5.90 13.14
N TRP A 317 -2.59 -6.30 13.29
CA TRP A 317 -2.21 -7.66 13.65
C TRP A 317 -2.76 -8.07 15.01
N LYS A 318 -2.67 -7.17 16.00
CA LYS A 318 -3.20 -7.39 17.34
C LYS A 318 -4.72 -7.54 17.34
N LEU A 319 -5.44 -6.64 16.67
CA LEU A 319 -6.91 -6.68 16.63
C LEU A 319 -7.43 -7.90 15.88
N LEU A 320 -6.83 -8.22 14.74
CA LEU A 320 -7.23 -9.34 13.90
C LEU A 320 -6.73 -10.70 14.39
N ASN A 321 -5.77 -10.72 15.34
CA ASN A 321 -5.03 -11.92 15.73
C ASN A 321 -4.44 -12.63 14.49
N ALA A 322 -3.88 -11.84 13.57
CA ALA A 322 -3.67 -12.27 12.18
C ALA A 322 -2.66 -13.43 12.04
N LYS A 323 -1.60 -13.44 12.86
CA LYS A 323 -0.58 -14.48 12.85
C LYS A 323 -1.15 -15.82 13.29
N GLU A 324 -1.88 -15.85 14.39
CA GLU A 324 -2.46 -17.07 14.96
C GLU A 324 -3.67 -17.53 14.13
N SER A 325 -4.46 -16.60 13.59
CA SER A 325 -5.68 -16.92 12.85
C SER A 325 -5.44 -17.38 11.42
N ILE A 326 -4.46 -16.81 10.70
CA ILE A 326 -4.20 -17.18 9.30
C ILE A 326 -2.73 -17.45 8.96
N GLY A 327 -1.79 -17.30 9.90
CA GLY A 327 -0.38 -17.58 9.68
C GLY A 327 0.39 -16.50 8.94
N ILE A 328 -0.13 -15.26 8.87
CA ILE A 328 0.57 -14.12 8.27
C ILE A 328 1.39 -13.38 9.33
N ASP A 329 2.67 -13.14 9.07
CA ASP A 329 3.59 -12.50 10.02
C ASP A 329 4.07 -11.12 9.53
N LEU A 330 4.70 -10.37 10.42
CA LEU A 330 5.38 -9.11 10.12
C LEU A 330 6.88 -9.25 10.37
N THR A 331 7.70 -8.80 9.43
CA THR A 331 9.14 -8.65 9.63
C THR A 331 9.45 -7.47 10.57
N GLU A 332 10.72 -7.30 10.93
CA GLU A 332 11.18 -6.13 11.72
C GLU A 332 10.91 -4.78 11.03
N SER A 333 10.90 -4.77 9.68
CA SER A 333 10.52 -3.60 8.87
C SER A 333 9.01 -3.55 8.57
N LEU A 334 8.23 -4.43 9.20
CA LEU A 334 6.79 -4.58 9.06
C LEU A 334 6.35 -4.98 7.64
N ALA A 335 7.22 -5.56 6.85
CA ALA A 335 6.80 -6.25 5.63
C ALA A 335 5.99 -7.49 6.01
N MET A 336 4.98 -7.83 5.20
CA MET A 336 4.13 -8.99 5.45
C MET A 336 4.82 -10.27 4.94
N GLN A 337 4.64 -11.37 5.68
CA GLN A 337 5.12 -12.69 5.28
C GLN A 337 3.95 -13.69 5.32
N PRO A 338 3.63 -14.37 4.20
CA PRO A 338 4.30 -14.34 2.89
C PRO A 338 4.16 -12.99 2.17
N ALA A 339 5.02 -12.76 1.16
CA ALA A 339 5.11 -11.48 0.45
C ALA A 339 3.84 -11.14 -0.36
N SER A 340 3.23 -12.15 -0.99
CA SER A 340 1.94 -12.01 -1.70
C SER A 340 0.80 -11.87 -0.69
N ALA A 341 0.68 -10.68 -0.12
CA ALA A 341 -0.25 -10.37 0.96
C ALA A 341 -0.75 -8.93 0.88
N VAL A 342 -1.95 -8.71 1.41
CA VAL A 342 -2.58 -7.38 1.50
C VAL A 342 -3.21 -7.23 2.89
N SER A 343 -3.07 -6.06 3.50
CA SER A 343 -3.79 -5.70 4.72
C SER A 343 -4.20 -4.25 4.68
N GLY A 344 -5.23 -3.90 5.45
CA GLY A 344 -5.72 -2.54 5.49
C GLY A 344 -6.99 -2.40 6.33
N LEU A 345 -7.59 -1.22 6.20
CA LEU A 345 -8.84 -0.86 6.84
C LEU A 345 -9.99 -1.00 5.84
N TYR A 346 -11.22 -0.96 6.33
CA TYR A 346 -12.42 -0.68 5.54
C TYR A 346 -13.14 0.51 6.16
N MET A 347 -13.52 1.47 5.34
CA MET A 347 -14.28 2.66 5.74
C MET A 347 -15.51 2.81 4.87
N ALA A 348 -16.68 2.92 5.49
CA ALA A 348 -17.96 2.88 4.78
C ALA A 348 -18.51 4.26 4.40
N HIS A 349 -17.93 5.35 4.93
CA HIS A 349 -18.44 6.69 4.70
C HIS A 349 -18.45 7.01 3.19
N PRO A 350 -19.58 7.48 2.61
CA PRO A 350 -19.73 7.60 1.17
C PRO A 350 -18.80 8.62 0.51
N GLU A 351 -18.39 9.63 1.27
CA GLU A 351 -17.46 10.67 0.83
C GLU A 351 -16.00 10.36 1.19
N SER A 352 -15.74 9.17 1.76
CA SER A 352 -14.35 8.77 2.02
C SER A 352 -13.59 8.60 0.71
N THR A 353 -12.36 9.12 0.68
CA THR A 353 -11.53 9.13 -0.51
C THR A 353 -10.07 8.88 -0.16
N TYR A 354 -9.31 8.35 -1.10
CA TYR A 354 -7.86 8.29 -0.98
C TYR A 354 -7.26 9.67 -1.18
N PHE A 355 -6.37 10.05 -0.28
CA PHE A 355 -5.57 11.26 -0.38
C PHE A 355 -4.13 10.97 0.03
N ALA A 356 -3.19 11.85 -0.31
CA ALA A 356 -1.85 11.79 0.24
C ALA A 356 -1.77 12.73 1.46
N VAL A 357 -1.31 12.23 2.61
CA VAL A 357 -0.97 13.06 3.78
C VAL A 357 0.00 14.17 3.37
N GLY A 358 0.94 13.84 2.48
CA GLY A 358 1.93 14.79 2.00
C GLY A 358 2.97 15.08 3.08
N LYS A 359 3.58 16.27 3.02
CA LYS A 359 4.67 16.65 3.91
C LYS A 359 4.13 17.16 5.25
N ILE A 360 4.71 16.67 6.36
CA ILE A 360 4.35 17.03 7.74
C ILE A 360 5.49 17.74 8.46
N ASN A 361 5.13 18.67 9.34
CA ASN A 361 6.02 19.48 10.14
C ASN A 361 6.36 18.80 11.49
N GLN A 362 7.36 19.35 12.16
CA GLN A 362 7.85 18.83 13.44
C GLN A 362 6.78 18.87 14.54
N ASP A 363 5.88 19.85 14.54
CA ASP A 363 4.79 19.97 15.52
C ASP A 363 3.84 18.76 15.48
N GLN A 364 3.45 18.30 14.29
CA GLN A 364 2.64 17.09 14.13
C GLN A 364 3.43 15.83 14.47
N VAL A 365 4.74 15.78 14.17
CA VAL A 365 5.59 14.64 14.53
C VAL A 365 5.68 14.49 16.05
N CYS A 366 5.89 15.57 16.79
CA CYS A 366 5.89 15.56 18.25
C CYS A 366 4.52 15.13 18.82
N ASP A 367 3.44 15.72 18.33
CA ASP A 367 2.06 15.35 18.73
C ASP A 367 1.75 13.87 18.44
N TYR A 368 2.20 13.35 17.29
CA TYR A 368 2.00 11.94 16.92
C TYR A 368 2.85 10.99 17.78
N ALA A 369 4.08 11.37 18.09
CA ALA A 369 4.97 10.64 19.00
C ALA A 369 4.35 10.50 20.39
N ASP A 370 3.84 11.61 20.94
CA ASP A 370 3.15 11.62 22.23
C ASP A 370 1.92 10.71 22.23
N ARG A 371 1.06 10.80 21.19
CA ARG A 371 -0.14 9.98 21.07
C ARG A 371 0.17 8.48 20.98
N LYS A 372 1.25 8.10 20.29
CA LYS A 372 1.68 6.70 20.15
C LYS A 372 2.52 6.19 21.32
N GLY A 373 2.98 7.07 22.21
CA GLY A 373 3.96 6.71 23.24
C GLY A 373 5.30 6.28 22.66
N MET A 374 5.69 6.84 21.51
CA MET A 374 6.97 6.61 20.84
C MET A 374 7.88 7.83 21.04
N SER A 375 9.20 7.64 20.91
CA SER A 375 10.09 8.80 20.85
C SER A 375 9.94 9.53 19.51
N VAL A 376 10.18 10.85 19.50
CA VAL A 376 10.19 11.67 18.28
C VAL A 376 11.12 11.06 17.22
N LYS A 377 12.31 10.60 17.62
CA LYS A 377 13.30 9.96 16.74
C LYS A 377 12.77 8.69 16.07
N GLU A 378 12.01 7.88 16.79
CA GLU A 378 11.39 6.68 16.21
C GLU A 378 10.30 7.05 15.19
N VAL A 379 9.48 8.04 15.49
CA VAL A 379 8.47 8.55 14.55
C VAL A 379 9.14 9.15 13.30
N GLU A 380 10.19 9.97 13.47
CA GLU A 380 10.97 10.52 12.36
C GLU A 380 11.57 9.42 11.48
N LYS A 381 12.02 8.30 12.06
CA LYS A 381 12.50 7.15 11.29
C LYS A 381 11.40 6.57 10.40
N TRP A 382 10.24 6.26 10.98
CA TRP A 382 9.12 5.65 10.26
C TRP A 382 8.47 6.59 9.25
N LEU A 383 8.41 7.88 9.56
CA LEU A 383 7.81 8.92 8.72
C LEU A 383 8.83 9.68 7.86
N SER A 384 10.08 9.22 7.81
CA SER A 384 11.17 9.88 7.08
C SER A 384 10.82 10.28 5.62
N PRO A 385 10.03 9.52 4.83
CA PRO A 385 9.68 9.94 3.47
C PRO A 385 8.80 11.20 3.43
N ILE A 386 8.05 11.48 4.50
CA ILE A 386 7.03 12.53 4.53
C ILE A 386 7.40 13.72 5.43
N LEU A 387 8.60 13.78 6.00
CA LEU A 387 9.03 14.96 6.76
C LEU A 387 9.25 16.17 5.85
N ALA A 388 8.74 17.33 6.28
CA ALA A 388 8.90 18.63 5.63
C ALA A 388 10.20 19.36 6.05
N TYR A 389 11.01 18.74 6.90
CA TYR A 389 12.24 19.29 7.46
C TYR A 389 13.33 18.22 7.45
N ASP A 390 14.59 18.65 7.59
CA ASP A 390 15.72 17.74 7.63
C ASP A 390 16.13 17.44 9.08
N VAL A 391 16.01 16.18 9.47
CA VAL A 391 16.35 15.70 10.82
C VAL A 391 17.84 15.82 11.09
N ASP A 392 18.68 15.60 10.06
CA ASP A 392 20.13 15.66 10.16
C ASP A 392 20.66 17.10 10.34
N SER A 393 19.86 18.13 10.03
CA SER A 393 20.24 19.54 10.17
C SER A 393 19.98 20.13 11.57
N GLN A 394 19.31 19.38 12.45
CA GLN A 394 18.99 19.77 13.82
C GLN A 394 19.89 19.11 14.89
N GLN A 395 20.84 18.25 14.48
CA GLN A 395 21.92 17.72 15.32
C GLN A 395 23.22 18.48 15.03
#